data_AF-A0A7V9QRJ6-F1
#
_entry.id   AF-A0A7V9QRJ6-F1
#
_cell.length_a   1.000
_cell.length_b   1.000
_cell.length_c   1.000
_cell.angle_alpha   90.00
_cell.angle_beta   90.00
_cell.angle_gamma   90.00
#
_symmetry.space_group_name_H-M   'P 1'
#
loop_
_entity.id
_entity.type
_entity.pdbx_description
1 polymer ?
#
loop_
_entity_poly.entity_id
_entity_poly.type
_entity_poly.pdbx_seq_one_letter_code
_entity_poly.pdbx_strand_id
1 'polypeptide(L)'
;MDDLDRLFQRLVHSIRLRHAEYLTMPFTVQELYEDLVPYRHHRRDLGIETNQDYEAAVSRLLSGERSYLRGDLAMQEKLSANQKEKVPDTGAFRDYGASKVSLSPDALAALGLDPAPKQAAAAVDSADTKNTTIQEPPQASAESEVNPSALELGSVENCRFCGGTLPEGRAVTYCPHCGQNLAVRNCPACGTELDKNWRFCVTCGRSAA
;
A
#
# COMPACT_ATOMS: atom_id res chain seq x y z
N MET A 1 -17.30 11.12 8.66
CA MET A 1 -16.00 10.47 8.40
C MET A 1 -15.08 11.54 7.85
N ASP A 2 -14.12 11.94 8.66
CA ASP A 2 -13.17 13.02 8.40
C ASP A 2 -12.08 12.58 7.41
N ASP A 3 -11.23 13.50 6.96
CA ASP A 3 -10.03 13.22 6.16
C ASP A 3 -9.10 12.19 6.85
N LEU A 4 -8.90 12.37 8.15
CA LEU A 4 -8.08 11.50 9.00
C LEU A 4 -8.62 10.07 9.07
N ASP A 5 -9.94 9.91 9.14
CA ASP A 5 -10.58 8.58 9.20
C ASP A 5 -10.38 7.83 7.88
N ARG A 6 -10.52 8.53 6.74
CA ARG A 6 -10.28 7.94 5.42
C ARG A 6 -8.81 7.57 5.24
N LEU A 7 -7.90 8.42 5.73
CA LEU A 7 -6.46 8.15 5.70
C LEU A 7 -6.13 6.89 6.51
N PHE A 8 -6.64 6.77 7.73
CA PHE A 8 -6.43 5.60 8.57
C PHE A 8 -7.04 4.33 7.96
N GLN A 9 -8.29 4.39 7.48
CA GLN A 9 -8.91 3.25 6.82
C GLN A 9 -8.15 2.80 5.58
N ARG A 10 -7.63 3.76 4.80
CA ARG A 10 -6.81 3.45 3.63
C ARG A 10 -5.48 2.82 4.03
N LEU A 11 -4.82 3.35 5.07
CA LEU A 11 -3.60 2.78 5.63
C LEU A 11 -3.79 1.33 6.07
N VAL A 12 -4.81 1.06 6.88
CA VAL A 12 -5.11 -0.29 7.36
C VAL A 12 -5.45 -1.22 6.19
N HIS A 13 -6.19 -0.73 5.19
CA HIS A 13 -6.45 -1.50 3.99
C HIS A 13 -5.15 -1.84 3.24
N SER A 14 -4.29 -0.88 2.94
CA SER A 14 -3.00 -1.10 2.27
C SER A 14 -2.12 -2.10 3.01
N ILE A 15 -2.01 -1.96 4.34
CA ILE A 15 -1.26 -2.87 5.21
C ILE A 15 -1.80 -4.30 5.10
N ARG A 16 -3.12 -4.51 5.20
CA ARG A 16 -3.71 -5.85 5.09
C ARG A 16 -3.47 -6.51 3.73
N LEU A 17 -3.31 -5.71 2.67
CA LEU A 17 -3.14 -6.22 1.32
C LEU A 17 -1.70 -6.58 0.97
N ARG A 18 -0.74 -5.76 1.40
CA ARG A 18 0.66 -5.86 0.94
C ARG A 18 1.65 -6.19 2.05
N HIS A 19 1.35 -5.80 3.29
CA HIS A 19 2.27 -5.88 4.43
C HIS A 19 1.52 -6.29 5.71
N ALA A 20 0.90 -7.48 5.70
CA ALA A 20 0.08 -7.93 6.82
C ALA A 20 0.86 -7.97 8.15
N GLU A 21 2.19 -8.13 8.08
CA GLU A 21 3.08 -8.07 9.22
C GLU A 21 3.07 -6.72 9.97
N TYR A 22 2.78 -5.60 9.30
CA TYR A 22 2.69 -4.26 9.91
C TYR A 22 1.41 -4.05 10.74
N LEU A 23 0.50 -5.03 10.79
CA LEU A 23 -0.59 -5.03 11.77
C LEU A 23 -0.09 -5.24 13.20
N THR A 24 1.00 -5.99 13.36
CA THR A 24 1.59 -6.32 14.66
C THR A 24 2.99 -5.74 14.84
N MET A 25 3.72 -5.48 13.75
CA MET A 25 5.07 -4.94 13.78
C MET A 25 5.09 -3.44 13.53
N PRO A 26 6.08 -2.71 14.09
CA PRO A 26 6.26 -1.31 13.76
C PRO A 26 6.87 -1.14 12.36
N PHE A 27 6.46 -0.09 11.68
CA PHE A 27 6.99 0.39 10.40
C PHE A 27 7.47 1.84 10.54
N THR A 28 8.14 2.36 9.52
CA THR A 28 8.71 3.71 9.55
C THR A 28 7.74 4.77 9.03
N VAL A 29 7.93 6.02 9.47
CA VAL A 29 7.17 7.17 8.92
C VAL A 29 7.40 7.30 7.42
N GLN A 30 8.61 7.00 6.93
CA GLN A 30 8.92 7.03 5.51
C GLN A 30 8.07 6.05 4.70
N GLU A 31 7.98 4.80 5.14
CA GLU A 31 7.15 3.78 4.49
C GLU A 31 5.67 4.18 4.44
N LEU A 32 5.18 4.90 5.47
CA LEU A 32 3.80 5.40 5.51
C LEU A 32 3.46 6.24 4.28
N TYR A 33 4.30 7.23 3.94
CA TYR A 33 3.98 8.17 2.86
C TYR A 33 4.54 7.77 1.49
N GLU A 34 5.54 6.88 1.42
CA GLU A 34 6.14 6.44 0.15
C GLU A 34 5.50 5.17 -0.42
N ASP A 35 5.09 4.23 0.42
CA ASP A 35 4.62 2.91 -0.01
C ASP A 35 3.18 2.61 0.43
N LEU A 36 2.84 2.87 1.70
CA LEU A 36 1.54 2.47 2.25
C LEU A 36 0.39 3.37 1.79
N VAL A 37 0.57 4.69 1.84
CA VAL A 37 -0.48 5.65 1.44
C VAL A 37 0.09 6.81 0.61
N PRO A 38 0.63 6.57 -0.60
CA PRO A 38 1.21 7.65 -1.38
C PRO A 38 0.12 8.61 -1.91
N TYR A 39 0.36 9.92 -1.76
CA TYR A 39 -0.60 10.98 -2.13
C TYR A 39 -1.20 10.80 -3.54
N ARG A 40 -0.35 10.58 -4.56
CA ARG A 40 -0.79 10.49 -5.96
C ARG A 40 -1.75 9.32 -6.21
N HIS A 41 -1.60 8.21 -5.48
CA HIS A 41 -2.40 7.01 -5.68
C HIS A 41 -3.76 7.10 -4.97
N HIS A 42 -3.85 7.85 -3.87
CA HIS A 42 -5.04 7.82 -3.00
C HIS A 42 -5.77 9.17 -2.86
N ARG A 43 -5.30 10.26 -3.48
CA ARG A 43 -5.95 11.58 -3.38
C ARG A 43 -7.46 11.58 -3.68
N ARG A 44 -7.91 10.78 -4.65
CA ARG A 44 -9.34 10.67 -5.03
C ARG A 44 -10.16 9.96 -3.95
N ASP A 45 -9.66 8.85 -3.42
CA ASP A 45 -10.33 8.06 -2.38
C ASP A 45 -10.35 8.79 -1.03
N LEU A 46 -9.28 9.54 -0.73
CA LEU A 46 -9.16 10.34 0.49
C LEU A 46 -10.01 11.61 0.46
N GLY A 47 -10.44 12.06 -0.72
CA GLY A 47 -11.12 13.35 -0.89
C GLY A 47 -10.21 14.55 -0.60
N ILE A 48 -8.90 14.38 -0.83
CA ILE A 48 -7.88 15.38 -0.56
C ILE A 48 -7.42 15.97 -1.90
N GLU A 49 -7.64 17.28 -2.08
CA GLU A 49 -7.37 17.95 -3.35
C GLU A 49 -5.93 18.46 -3.46
N THR A 50 -5.34 18.88 -2.34
CA THR A 50 -4.00 19.46 -2.31
C THR A 50 -2.99 18.57 -1.59
N ASN A 51 -1.72 18.74 -1.94
CA ASN A 51 -0.66 18.02 -1.25
C ASN A 51 -0.48 18.50 0.19
N GLN A 52 -0.75 19.79 0.46
CA GLN A 52 -0.69 20.36 1.81
C GLN A 52 -1.75 19.76 2.73
N ASP A 53 -2.97 19.56 2.24
CA ASP A 53 -4.04 18.90 3.00
C ASP A 53 -3.67 17.44 3.34
N TYR A 54 -3.02 16.74 2.42
CA TYR A 54 -2.50 15.39 2.67
C TYR A 54 -1.41 15.40 3.74
N GLU A 55 -0.45 16.31 3.65
CA GLU A 55 0.60 16.47 4.65
C GLU A 55 0.04 16.84 6.02
N ALA A 56 -0.98 17.70 6.08
CA ALA A 56 -1.69 18.04 7.29
C ALA A 56 -2.37 16.80 7.91
N ALA A 57 -3.08 16.00 7.10
CA ALA A 57 -3.72 14.78 7.56
C ALA A 57 -2.71 13.74 8.06
N VAL A 58 -1.57 13.58 7.37
CA VAL A 58 -0.47 12.70 7.82
C VAL A 58 0.17 13.21 9.11
N SER A 59 0.42 14.51 9.24
CA SER A 59 0.94 15.13 10.46
C SER A 59 -0.01 14.89 11.64
N ARG A 60 -1.33 15.07 11.45
CA ARG A 60 -2.38 14.76 12.44
C ARG A 60 -2.40 13.28 12.83
N LEU A 61 -2.26 12.39 11.85
CA LEU A 61 -2.19 10.94 12.12
C LEU A 61 -0.95 10.58 12.95
N LEU A 62 0.21 11.13 12.58
CA LEU A 62 1.50 10.85 13.23
C LEU A 62 1.62 11.50 14.60
N SER A 63 0.93 12.62 14.87
CA SER A 63 0.86 13.21 16.20
C SER A 63 0.07 12.36 17.20
N GLY A 64 -0.59 11.30 16.74
CA GLY A 64 -1.41 10.41 17.58
C GLY A 64 -2.85 10.89 17.74
N GLU A 65 -3.34 11.76 16.85
CA GLU A 65 -4.74 12.18 16.88
C GLU A 65 -5.67 10.95 16.79
N ARG A 66 -6.72 10.92 17.62
CA ARG A 66 -7.66 9.80 17.76
C ARG A 66 -7.02 8.46 18.16
N SER A 67 -5.76 8.47 18.60
CA SER A 67 -5.01 7.26 19.00
C SER A 67 -4.98 6.18 17.92
N TYR A 68 -4.99 6.57 16.63
CA TYR A 68 -4.89 5.64 15.50
C TYR A 68 -3.50 5.03 15.36
N LEU A 69 -2.46 5.86 15.54
CA LEU A 69 -1.06 5.44 15.53
C LEU A 69 -0.39 5.68 16.88
N ARG A 70 0.49 4.75 17.24
CA ARG A 70 1.42 4.86 18.36
C ARG A 70 2.85 4.86 17.84
N GLY A 71 3.58 5.93 18.09
CA GLY A 71 4.98 6.09 17.65
C GLY A 71 5.90 6.52 18.78
N ASP A 72 7.09 7.00 18.39
CA ASP A 72 8.02 7.65 19.31
C ASP A 72 7.38 8.89 19.97
N LEU A 73 7.45 8.95 21.30
CA LEU A 73 6.86 10.03 22.10
C LEU A 73 7.44 11.40 21.74
N ALA A 74 8.76 11.48 21.55
CA ALA A 74 9.41 12.76 21.24
C ALA A 74 8.96 13.32 19.88
N MET A 75 8.70 12.45 18.92
CA MET A 75 8.13 12.81 17.62
C MET A 75 6.67 13.27 17.77
N GLN A 76 5.84 12.49 18.46
CA GLN A 76 4.42 12.81 18.66
C GLN A 76 4.22 14.15 19.37
N GLU A 77 5.00 14.41 20.42
CA GLU A 77 4.98 15.68 21.15
C GLU A 77 5.34 16.86 20.25
N LYS A 78 6.40 16.75 19.44
CA LYS A 78 6.81 17.82 18.52
C LYS A 78 5.78 18.08 17.42
N LEU A 79 5.24 17.03 16.80
CA LEU A 79 4.22 17.17 15.76
C LEU A 79 2.91 17.73 16.34
N SER A 80 2.50 17.30 17.54
CA SER A 80 1.31 17.84 18.21
C SER A 80 1.49 19.29 18.67
N ALA A 81 2.71 19.71 19.03
CA ALA A 81 3.02 21.09 19.34
C ALA A 81 2.96 21.97 18.08
N ASN A 82 3.53 21.51 16.97
CA ASN A 82 3.52 22.22 15.69
C ASN A 82 2.08 22.49 15.20
N GLN A 83 1.16 21.55 15.38
CA GLN A 83 -0.26 21.73 15.02
C GLN A 83 -0.97 22.84 15.79
N LYS A 84 -0.45 23.26 16.96
CA LYS A 84 -1.01 24.35 17.77
C LYS A 84 -0.44 25.72 17.39
N GLU A 85 0.55 25.77 16.51
CA GLU A 85 1.13 27.01 16.03
C GLU A 85 0.18 27.72 15.06
N LYS A 86 0.34 29.04 14.93
CA LYS A 86 -0.52 29.86 14.06
C LYS A 86 -0.36 29.52 12.58
N VAL A 87 0.84 29.09 12.18
CA VAL A 87 1.18 28.63 10.84
C VAL A 87 1.87 27.29 11.02
N PRO A 88 1.13 26.16 11.05
CA PRO A 88 1.71 24.84 11.24
C PRO A 88 2.54 24.44 10.03
N ASP A 89 3.63 23.72 10.29
CA ASP A 89 4.44 23.10 9.23
C ASP A 89 3.94 21.69 8.96
N THR A 90 3.10 21.57 7.93
CA THR A 90 2.51 20.30 7.54
C THR A 90 3.56 19.26 7.13
N GLY A 91 4.74 19.68 6.68
CA GLY A 91 5.82 18.81 6.21
C GLY A 91 6.79 18.33 7.30
N ALA A 92 6.67 18.82 8.54
CA ALA A 92 7.62 18.55 9.63
C ALA A 92 7.80 17.05 9.96
N PHE A 93 6.82 16.21 9.61
CA PHE A 93 6.93 14.76 9.82
C PHE A 93 8.05 14.11 8.99
N ARG A 94 8.50 14.73 7.90
CA ARG A 94 9.54 14.18 7.02
C ARG A 94 10.90 14.06 7.70
N ASP A 95 11.18 14.95 8.66
CA ASP A 95 12.40 14.90 9.48
C ASP A 95 12.46 13.63 10.35
N TYR A 96 11.31 12.96 10.55
CA TYR A 96 11.16 11.75 11.33
C TYR A 96 10.99 10.50 10.46
N GLY A 97 11.45 10.51 9.20
CA GLY A 97 11.29 9.40 8.27
C GLY A 97 11.69 8.03 8.84
N ALA A 98 12.77 7.96 9.62
CA ALA A 98 13.26 6.73 10.25
C ALA A 98 12.54 6.33 11.56
N SER A 99 11.70 7.20 12.11
CA SER A 99 10.97 6.94 13.35
C SER A 99 9.98 5.81 13.16
N LYS A 100 9.85 4.96 14.19
CA LYS A 100 8.96 3.81 14.17
C LYS A 100 7.57 4.15 14.69
N VAL A 101 6.56 3.69 13.97
CA VAL A 101 5.14 3.81 14.31
C VAL A 101 4.44 2.46 14.19
N SER A 102 3.36 2.29 14.94
CA SER A 102 2.56 1.08 15.00
C SER A 102 1.08 1.44 15.04
N LEU A 103 0.24 0.57 14.50
CA LEU A 103 -1.22 0.73 14.57
C LEU A 103 -1.68 0.48 16.01
N SER A 104 -2.63 1.29 16.48
CA SER A 104 -3.26 1.02 17.77
C SER A 104 -4.22 -0.17 17.67
N PRO A 105 -4.10 -1.18 18.55
CA PRO A 105 -5.01 -2.33 18.54
C PRO A 105 -6.47 -1.92 18.83
N ASP A 106 -6.68 -0.89 19.64
CA ASP A 106 -8.03 -0.36 19.93
C ASP A 106 -8.66 0.28 18.69
N ALA A 107 -7.85 0.97 17.88
CA ALA A 107 -8.31 1.57 16.62
C ALA A 107 -8.64 0.51 15.56
N LEU A 108 -7.89 -0.59 15.53
CA LEU A 108 -8.20 -1.75 14.68
C LEU A 108 -9.52 -2.42 15.12
N ALA A 109 -9.69 -2.64 16.42
CA ALA A 109 -10.93 -3.19 16.97
C ALA A 109 -12.15 -2.31 16.67
N ALA A 110 -12.00 -0.98 16.75
CA ALA A 110 -13.06 -0.03 16.42
C ALA A 110 -13.52 -0.08 14.95
N LEU A 111 -12.65 -0.52 14.04
CA LEU A 111 -13.00 -0.75 12.63
C LEU A 111 -13.68 -2.12 12.40
N GLY A 112 -13.94 -2.90 13.46
CA GLY A 112 -14.38 -4.30 13.34
C GLY A 112 -13.30 -5.19 12.72
N LEU A 113 -12.05 -4.74 12.79
CA LEU A 113 -10.87 -5.46 12.33
C LEU A 113 -10.20 -6.06 13.55
N ASP A 114 -10.81 -7.10 14.10
CA ASP A 114 -10.16 -7.91 15.11
C ASP A 114 -8.82 -8.41 14.52
N PRO A 115 -7.66 -8.21 15.18
CA PRO A 115 -6.54 -9.08 14.93
C PRO A 115 -7.04 -10.50 15.23
N ALA A 116 -6.94 -11.38 14.24
CA ALA A 116 -7.38 -12.78 14.29
C ALA A 116 -7.09 -13.44 15.66
N PRO A 117 -7.93 -14.39 16.10
CA PRO A 117 -7.95 -14.87 17.48
C PRO A 117 -6.59 -15.46 17.89
N LYS A 118 -6.19 -15.18 19.13
CA LYS A 118 -5.11 -15.85 19.86
C LYS A 118 -5.21 -17.37 19.66
N GLN A 119 -4.41 -17.92 18.75
CA GLN A 119 -4.02 -19.32 18.78
C GLN A 119 -2.58 -19.37 19.26
N ALA A 120 -2.45 -19.80 20.51
CA ALA A 120 -1.20 -20.25 21.09
C ALA A 120 -0.77 -21.55 20.41
N ALA A 121 0.40 -21.56 19.78
CA ALA A 121 1.24 -22.73 19.56
C ALA A 121 2.59 -22.18 19.05
N ALA A 122 3.58 -22.09 19.93
CA ALA A 122 4.55 -23.15 20.17
C ALA A 122 5.79 -22.93 19.28
N ALA A 123 6.88 -22.56 19.94
CA ALA A 123 8.21 -22.49 19.38
C ALA A 123 8.56 -23.83 18.70
N VAL A 124 9.05 -23.74 17.47
CA VAL A 124 9.90 -24.76 16.89
C VAL A 124 11.17 -24.09 16.40
N ASP A 125 12.22 -24.39 17.14
CA ASP A 125 13.63 -24.24 16.79
C ASP A 125 13.89 -24.52 15.32
N SER A 126 14.72 -23.71 14.68
CA SER A 126 15.29 -24.01 13.36
C SER A 126 16.78 -23.72 13.42
N ALA A 127 17.53 -24.78 13.69
CA ALA A 127 18.95 -24.87 13.46
C ALA A 127 19.24 -25.66 12.17
N ASP A 128 20.40 -25.33 11.60
CA ASP A 128 21.19 -26.06 10.59
C ASP A 128 20.94 -25.82 9.07
N THR A 129 21.65 -24.79 8.60
CA THR A 129 22.71 -24.78 7.57
C THR A 129 22.95 -26.02 6.67
N LYS A 130 23.00 -25.78 5.34
CA LYS A 130 24.10 -26.07 4.35
C LYS A 130 23.49 -26.00 2.94
N ASN A 131 23.77 -24.99 2.12
CA ASN A 131 24.94 -24.77 1.26
C ASN A 131 25.22 -25.89 0.24
N THR A 132 25.08 -25.59 -1.06
CA THR A 132 25.80 -26.16 -2.25
C THR A 132 25.29 -25.42 -3.50
N THR A 133 26.01 -24.43 -4.03
CA THR A 133 27.01 -24.48 -5.12
C THR A 133 26.43 -24.33 -6.54
N ILE A 134 26.63 -23.11 -7.04
CA ILE A 134 26.90 -22.61 -8.40
C ILE A 134 27.01 -23.65 -9.53
N GLN A 135 26.30 -23.40 -10.64
CA GLN A 135 26.83 -23.59 -12.00
C GLN A 135 26.11 -22.67 -13.01
N GLU A 136 26.91 -21.99 -13.82
CA GLU A 136 26.59 -21.11 -14.98
C GLU A 136 27.41 -21.65 -16.19
N PRO A 137 27.22 -21.18 -17.43
CA PRO A 137 26.16 -21.43 -18.42
C PRO A 137 26.66 -22.28 -19.61
N PRO A 138 25.87 -22.43 -20.70
CA PRO A 138 26.36 -21.80 -21.92
C PRO A 138 25.29 -21.10 -22.78
N GLN A 139 25.79 -20.13 -23.55
CA GLN A 139 25.12 -19.31 -24.56
C GLN A 139 24.77 -20.12 -25.82
N ALA A 140 23.67 -19.77 -26.50
CA ALA A 140 23.61 -19.64 -27.96
C ALA A 140 22.25 -19.05 -28.42
N SER A 141 22.35 -17.86 -29.00
CA SER A 141 21.58 -17.27 -30.11
C SER A 141 20.42 -18.05 -30.74
N ALA A 142 19.26 -17.39 -30.88
CA ALA A 142 18.51 -17.30 -32.14
C ALA A 142 17.46 -16.19 -32.06
N GLU A 143 17.39 -15.43 -33.15
CA GLU A 143 16.50 -14.30 -33.42
C GLU A 143 15.05 -14.73 -33.70
N SER A 144 14.18 -13.72 -33.81
CA SER A 144 12.82 -13.74 -34.41
C SER A 144 11.72 -14.35 -33.52
N GLU A 145 10.51 -13.81 -33.40
CA GLU A 145 9.76 -12.89 -34.23
C GLU A 145 8.64 -12.31 -33.37
N VAL A 146 8.37 -11.02 -33.54
CA VAL A 146 7.14 -10.36 -33.10
C VAL A 146 5.95 -10.99 -33.84
N ASN A 147 4.92 -11.41 -33.09
CA ASN A 147 3.57 -11.45 -33.64
C ASN A 147 2.52 -11.09 -32.57
N PRO A 148 1.83 -9.95 -32.72
CA PRO A 148 0.74 -9.54 -31.84
C PRO A 148 -0.58 -10.07 -32.41
N SER A 149 -1.09 -11.19 -31.90
CA SER A 149 -2.49 -11.54 -32.11
C SER A 149 -3.34 -10.90 -31.03
N ALA A 150 -3.92 -9.77 -31.42
CA ALA A 150 -5.09 -9.15 -30.83
C ALA A 150 -6.28 -10.13 -30.77
N LEU A 151 -7.20 -9.81 -29.85
CA LEU A 151 -8.61 -10.21 -29.66
C LEU A 151 -8.78 -10.42 -28.13
N GLU A 152 -9.41 -9.54 -27.34
CA GLU A 152 -10.59 -8.70 -27.58
C GLU A 152 -10.46 -7.36 -26.83
N LEU A 153 -10.88 -6.28 -27.49
CA LEU A 153 -10.89 -4.92 -26.94
C LEU A 153 -11.93 -4.80 -25.82
N GLY A 154 -11.46 -4.85 -24.58
CA GLY A 154 -12.04 -4.01 -23.53
C GLY A 154 -11.43 -2.61 -23.68
N SER A 155 -12.09 -1.73 -24.44
CA SER A 155 -11.78 -0.30 -24.45
C SER A 155 -12.14 0.28 -23.09
N VAL A 156 -11.24 0.12 -22.12
CA VAL A 156 -11.39 0.82 -20.86
C VAL A 156 -10.93 2.25 -21.14
N GLU A 157 -11.89 3.13 -21.45
CA GLU A 157 -11.66 4.57 -21.63
C GLU A 157 -11.10 5.21 -20.35
N ASN A 158 -11.23 4.52 -19.21
CA ASN A 158 -10.72 4.92 -17.92
C ASN A 158 -9.86 3.82 -17.28
N CYS A 159 -8.80 4.21 -16.59
CA CYS A 159 -8.02 3.31 -15.76
C CYS A 159 -8.90 2.68 -14.67
N ARG A 160 -8.85 1.35 -14.52
CA ARG A 160 -9.62 0.59 -13.52
C ARG A 160 -9.24 0.91 -12.07
N PHE A 161 -8.10 1.55 -11.86
CA PHE A 161 -7.55 1.84 -10.53
C PHE A 161 -7.78 3.29 -10.13
N CYS A 162 -7.32 4.23 -10.95
CA CYS A 162 -7.46 5.65 -10.63
C CYS A 162 -8.69 6.28 -11.28
N GLY A 163 -9.25 5.72 -12.36
CA GLY A 163 -10.32 6.32 -13.16
C GLY A 163 -9.84 7.37 -14.17
N GLY A 164 -8.52 7.60 -14.28
CA GLY A 164 -7.95 8.54 -15.26
C GLY A 164 -8.19 8.08 -16.70
N THR A 165 -8.45 9.01 -17.62
CA THR A 165 -8.75 8.68 -19.01
C THR A 165 -7.54 8.05 -19.70
N LEU A 166 -7.76 6.95 -20.42
CA LEU A 166 -6.72 6.27 -21.19
C LEU A 166 -6.80 6.73 -22.64
N PRO A 167 -5.65 7.00 -23.31
CA PRO A 167 -5.64 7.43 -24.70
C PRO A 167 -6.25 6.35 -25.60
N GLU A 168 -7.24 6.75 -26.39
CA GLU A 168 -7.94 5.90 -27.35
C GLU A 168 -6.98 5.45 -28.48
N GLY A 169 -7.20 4.24 -29.00
CA GLY A 169 -6.47 3.72 -30.17
C GLY A 169 -5.05 3.20 -29.90
N ARG A 170 -4.60 3.09 -28.65
CA ARG A 170 -3.31 2.46 -28.29
C ARG A 170 -3.45 1.48 -27.13
N ALA A 171 -2.75 0.34 -27.22
CA ALA A 171 -2.58 -0.55 -26.08
C ALA A 171 -1.69 0.13 -25.03
N VAL A 172 -2.27 0.47 -23.88
CA VAL A 172 -1.56 1.12 -22.77
C VAL A 172 -1.22 0.08 -21.71
N THR A 173 0.06 -0.29 -21.61
CA THR A 173 0.54 -1.25 -20.60
C THR A 173 0.62 -0.64 -19.21
N TYR A 174 0.97 0.65 -19.11
CA TYR A 174 1.05 1.37 -17.84
C TYR A 174 0.21 2.64 -17.90
N CYS A 175 -0.62 2.87 -16.88
CA CYS A 175 -1.46 4.07 -16.84
C CYS A 175 -0.60 5.35 -16.67
N PRO A 176 -0.73 6.37 -17.53
CA PRO A 176 0.03 7.62 -17.41
C PRO A 176 -0.39 8.49 -16.20
N HIS A 177 -1.56 8.21 -15.60
CA HIS A 177 -2.06 8.99 -14.46
C HIS A 177 -1.66 8.41 -13.10
N CYS A 178 -1.57 7.09 -12.97
CA CYS A 178 -1.25 6.42 -11.69
C CYS A 178 -0.08 5.42 -11.75
N GLY A 179 0.55 5.22 -12.91
CA GLY A 179 1.68 4.29 -13.07
C GLY A 179 1.32 2.80 -13.00
N GLN A 180 0.06 2.43 -12.77
CA GLN A 180 -0.34 1.04 -12.60
C GLN A 180 -0.20 0.24 -13.90
N ASN A 181 0.31 -0.98 -13.79
CA ASN A 181 0.36 -1.94 -14.90
C ASN A 181 -1.05 -2.47 -15.21
N LEU A 182 -1.56 -2.16 -16.40
CA LEU A 182 -2.88 -2.55 -16.89
C LEU A 182 -2.88 -3.89 -17.63
N ALA A 183 -1.71 -4.46 -17.92
CA ALA A 183 -1.60 -5.76 -18.57
C ALA A 183 -1.82 -6.94 -17.62
N VAL A 184 -1.72 -6.71 -16.31
CA VAL A 184 -1.91 -7.73 -15.27
C VAL A 184 -3.32 -7.60 -14.68
N ARG A 185 -3.97 -8.75 -14.43
CA ARG A 185 -5.27 -8.78 -13.74
C ARG A 185 -5.00 -8.75 -12.25
N ASN A 186 -5.46 -7.74 -11.53
CA ASN A 186 -5.38 -7.73 -10.07
C ASN A 186 -6.69 -8.25 -9.45
N CYS A 187 -6.59 -8.93 -8.31
CA CYS A 187 -7.75 -9.36 -7.54
C CYS A 187 -8.58 -8.13 -7.10
N PRO A 188 -9.92 -8.11 -7.33
CA PRO A 188 -10.74 -6.96 -6.96
C PRO A 188 -10.90 -6.78 -5.44
N ALA A 189 -10.60 -7.81 -4.63
CA ALA A 189 -10.65 -7.70 -3.18
C ALA A 189 -9.32 -7.32 -2.53
N CYS A 190 -8.20 -7.85 -3.03
CA CYS A 190 -6.91 -7.68 -2.38
C CYS A 190 -5.80 -7.09 -3.25
N GLY A 191 -6.06 -6.81 -4.53
CA GLY A 191 -5.09 -6.19 -5.42
C GLY A 191 -3.92 -7.08 -5.86
N THR A 192 -3.79 -8.30 -5.34
CA THR A 192 -2.73 -9.25 -5.76
C THR A 192 -2.82 -9.53 -7.25
N GLU A 193 -1.68 -9.60 -7.91
CA GLU A 193 -1.58 -10.02 -9.30
C GLU A 193 -2.11 -11.45 -9.45
N LEU A 194 -3.03 -11.62 -10.39
CA LEU A 194 -3.64 -12.88 -10.75
C LEU A 194 -3.26 -13.23 -12.17
N ASP A 195 -2.82 -14.46 -12.34
CA ASP A 195 -2.76 -15.07 -13.64
C ASP A 195 -4.15 -15.17 -14.26
N LYS A 196 -4.20 -15.06 -15.59
CA LYS A 196 -5.46 -15.09 -16.36
C LYS A 196 -6.23 -16.40 -16.15
N ASN A 197 -5.53 -17.48 -15.79
CA ASN A 197 -6.10 -18.82 -15.61
C ASN A 197 -6.50 -19.14 -14.16
N TRP A 198 -6.29 -18.23 -13.21
CA TRP A 198 -6.61 -18.49 -11.81
C TRP A 198 -8.09 -18.21 -11.51
N ARG A 199 -8.78 -19.19 -10.92
CA ARG A 199 -10.18 -19.04 -10.46
C ARG A 199 -10.31 -18.32 -9.13
N PHE A 200 -9.29 -18.39 -8.29
CA PHE A 200 -9.25 -17.80 -6.96
C PHE A 200 -7.94 -17.09 -6.73
N CYS A 201 -7.96 -16.05 -5.92
CA CYS A 201 -6.75 -15.36 -5.50
C CYS A 201 -5.95 -16.18 -4.51
N VAL A 202 -4.64 -16.30 -4.73
CA VAL A 202 -3.74 -17.04 -3.84
C VAL A 202 -3.57 -16.38 -2.48
N THR A 203 -3.77 -15.06 -2.40
CA THR A 203 -3.58 -14.29 -1.17
C THR A 203 -4.84 -14.19 -0.33
N CYS A 204 -6.01 -13.93 -0.93
CA CYS A 204 -7.25 -13.72 -0.18
C CYS A 204 -8.34 -14.79 -0.38
N GLY A 205 -8.11 -15.79 -1.25
CA GLY A 205 -9.06 -16.86 -1.54
C GLY A 205 -10.31 -16.44 -2.31
N ARG A 206 -10.50 -15.15 -2.62
CA ARG A 206 -11.69 -14.67 -3.34
C ARG A 206 -11.64 -15.06 -4.82
N SER A 207 -12.82 -15.28 -5.41
CA SER A 207 -12.95 -15.56 -6.85
C SER A 207 -12.35 -14.44 -7.70
N ALA A 208 -11.68 -14.82 -8.78
CA ALA A 208 -11.09 -13.88 -9.72
C ALA A 208 -12.13 -13.19 -10.61
N ALA A 209 -13.36 -13.73 -10.67
CA ALA A 209 -14.49 -13.25 -11.48
C ALA A 209 -15.19 -12.05 -10.87
#